data_AF-A0A2L2Z7M3-F1
#
_entry.id   AF-A0A2L2Z7M3-F1
#
_cell.length_a   1.000
_cell.length_b   1.000
_cell.length_c   1.000
_cell.angle_alpha   90.00
_cell.angle_beta   90.00
_cell.angle_gamma   90.00
#
_symmetry.space_group_name_H-M   'P 1'
#
loop_
_entity.id
_entity.type
_entity.pdbx_description
1 polymer ?
#
loop_
_entity_poly.entity_id
_entity_poly.type
_entity_poly.pdbx_seq_one_letter_code
_entity_poly.pdbx_strand_id
1 'polypeptide(L)'
;PSDCISDLCSTDPGNIYKLVTPYPKKKSMDITLAMKEKKMSAKDMFEISEEFFTSLGLIPMTPEFWKNSIIEKPTDRDMLCHASAWNFFYKGDVRIKMCSRIEMESLITVHHEMGHIEYY
;
A
#
# COMPACT_ATOMS: atom_id res chain seq x y z
N PRO A 1 19.65 -24.13 14.05
CA PRO A 1 19.92 -23.45 12.76
C PRO A 1 18.75 -22.51 12.43
N SER A 2 18.78 -21.36 13.10
CA SER A 2 17.81 -20.28 12.98
C SER A 2 18.44 -19.18 12.12
N ASP A 3 18.43 -19.39 10.80
CA ASP A 3 18.73 -18.35 9.83
C ASP A 3 17.40 -17.82 9.31
N CYS A 4 17.10 -16.57 9.70
CA CYS A 4 15.92 -15.83 9.30
C CYS A 4 15.84 -15.76 7.78
N ILE A 5 14.87 -16.48 7.21
CA ILE A 5 14.56 -16.43 5.78
C ILE A 5 13.89 -15.08 5.51
N SER A 6 14.73 -14.06 5.24
CA SER A 6 14.42 -12.70 4.75
C SER A 6 13.22 -11.96 5.38
N ASP A 7 13.54 -10.81 5.97
CA ASP A 7 12.81 -10.02 6.96
C ASP A 7 12.77 -10.65 8.36
N LEU A 8 13.38 -9.89 9.28
CA LEU A 8 14.06 -10.30 10.51
C LEU A 8 13.21 -11.10 11.53
N CYS A 9 11.92 -11.33 11.27
CA CYS A 9 11.06 -12.30 11.97
C CYS A 9 9.68 -12.43 11.28
N SER A 10 9.66 -12.86 10.01
CA SER A 10 8.48 -13.38 9.26
C SER A 10 7.07 -13.05 9.81
N THR A 11 6.62 -11.80 9.66
CA THR A 11 5.21 -11.44 9.85
C THR A 11 4.39 -11.54 8.57
N ASP A 12 5.04 -11.65 7.40
CA ASP A 12 4.37 -11.84 6.11
C ASP A 12 4.95 -13.07 5.36
N PRO A 13 4.15 -14.13 5.15
CA PRO A 13 4.56 -15.30 4.38
C PRO A 13 4.63 -15.04 2.86
N GLY A 14 4.27 -13.86 2.36
CA GLY A 14 4.29 -13.52 0.93
C GLY A 14 5.67 -13.66 0.28
N ASN A 15 6.74 -13.33 1.02
CA ASN A 15 8.10 -13.26 0.47
C ASN A 15 8.70 -14.65 0.15
N ILE A 16 8.23 -15.70 0.83
CA ILE A 16 8.68 -17.08 0.58
C ILE A 16 7.85 -17.82 -0.47
N TYR A 17 6.84 -17.17 -1.07
CA TYR A 17 5.91 -17.82 -2.00
C TYR A 17 6.65 -18.60 -3.10
N LYS A 18 7.74 -18.04 -3.64
CA LYS A 18 8.59 -18.71 -4.65
C LYS A 18 9.23 -20.01 -4.17
N LEU A 19 9.51 -20.15 -2.87
CA LEU A 19 10.15 -21.33 -2.28
C LEU A 19 9.14 -22.44 -1.91
N VAL A 20 7.90 -22.06 -1.59
CA VAL A 20 6.87 -22.98 -1.10
C VAL A 20 5.75 -23.25 -2.09
N THR A 21 5.85 -22.75 -3.34
CA THR A 21 4.80 -22.92 -4.35
C THR A 21 4.59 -24.42 -4.66
N PRO A 22 3.42 -25.01 -4.37
CA PRO A 22 3.17 -26.44 -4.60
C PRO A 22 3.16 -26.82 -6.10
N TYR A 23 2.87 -25.84 -6.96
CA TYR A 23 2.78 -25.99 -8.41
C TYR A 23 3.58 -24.89 -9.13
N PRO A 24 4.92 -25.00 -9.24
CA PRO A 24 5.79 -23.94 -9.76
C PRO A 24 5.55 -23.59 -11.25
N LYS A 25 4.83 -24.45 -11.99
CA LYS A 25 4.42 -24.20 -13.38
C LYS A 25 3.14 -23.34 -13.49
N LYS A 26 2.47 -23.03 -12.38
CA LYS A 26 1.29 -22.16 -12.36
C LYS A 26 1.75 -20.73 -12.12
N LYS A 27 1.22 -19.78 -12.91
CA LYS A 27 1.58 -18.36 -12.82
C LYS A 27 1.34 -17.86 -11.39
N SER A 28 2.38 -17.39 -10.71
CA SER A 28 2.25 -16.70 -9.43
C SER A 28 1.43 -15.43 -9.62
N MET A 29 0.55 -15.10 -8.68
CA MET A 29 -0.34 -13.94 -8.75
C MET A 29 0.38 -12.62 -8.43
N ASP A 30 1.68 -12.51 -8.71
CA ASP A 30 2.41 -11.26 -8.54
C ASP A 30 2.15 -10.36 -9.76
N ILE A 31 1.43 -9.25 -9.53
CA ILE A 31 1.04 -8.30 -10.55
C ILE A 31 2.05 -7.16 -10.74
N THR A 32 3.17 -7.15 -10.01
CA THR A 32 4.16 -6.06 -10.01
C THR A 32 4.65 -5.73 -11.42
N LEU A 33 4.94 -6.74 -12.24
CA LEU A 33 5.36 -6.52 -13.63
C LEU A 33 4.27 -5.85 -14.46
N ALA A 34 3.02 -6.31 -14.33
CA ALA A 34 1.89 -5.73 -15.05
C ALA A 34 1.62 -4.27 -14.62
N MET A 35 1.80 -3.95 -13.33
CA MET A 35 1.69 -2.56 -12.83
C MET A 35 2.76 -1.66 -13.46
N LYS A 36 4.02 -2.13 -13.52
CA LYS A 36 5.13 -1.41 -14.14
C LYS A 36 4.96 -1.25 -15.66
N GLU A 37 4.50 -2.29 -16.35
CA GLU A 37 4.19 -2.26 -17.80
C GLU A 37 3.07 -1.25 -18.12
N LYS A 38 2.07 -1.14 -17.24
CA LYS A 38 1.01 -0.13 -17.32
C LYS A 38 1.46 1.29 -16.91
N LYS A 39 2.71 1.46 -16.47
CA LYS A 39 3.27 2.73 -15.97
C LYS A 39 2.44 3.34 -14.85
N MET A 40 1.95 2.49 -13.94
CA MET A 40 1.18 2.95 -12.80
C MET A 40 2.00 3.89 -11.90
N SER A 41 1.35 4.93 -11.41
CA SER A 41 1.86 5.83 -10.38
C SER A 41 1.40 5.40 -8.98
N ALA A 42 1.98 5.96 -7.91
CA ALA A 42 1.45 5.73 -6.57
C ALA A 42 0.02 6.26 -6.45
N LYS A 43 -0.28 7.40 -7.08
CA LYS A 43 -1.63 7.96 -7.11
C LYS A 43 -2.64 6.97 -7.66
N ASP A 44 -2.31 6.28 -8.76
CA ASP A 44 -3.18 5.26 -9.37
C ASP A 44 -3.47 4.12 -8.38
N MET A 45 -2.50 3.72 -7.56
CA MET A 45 -2.68 2.68 -6.54
C MET A 45 -3.67 3.10 -5.46
N PHE A 46 -3.62 4.36 -5.01
CA PHE A 46 -4.56 4.91 -4.04
C PHE A 46 -5.95 5.12 -4.66
N GLU A 47 -6.03 5.57 -5.91
CA GLU A 47 -7.31 5.72 -6.62
C GLU A 47 -8.00 4.37 -6.83
N ILE A 48 -7.25 3.30 -7.14
CA ILE A 48 -7.79 1.93 -7.18
C ILE A 48 -8.36 1.52 -5.81
N SER A 49 -7.67 1.86 -4.73
CA SER A 49 -8.16 1.56 -3.38
C SER A 49 -9.41 2.38 -3.03
N GLU A 50 -9.48 3.65 -3.42
CA GLU A 50 -10.68 4.49 -3.25
C GLU A 50 -11.86 3.95 -4.08
N GLU A 51 -11.62 3.53 -5.32
CA GLU A 51 -12.63 2.88 -6.17
C GLU A 51 -13.16 1.60 -5.51
N PHE A 52 -12.27 0.79 -4.90
CA PHE A 52 -12.68 -0.39 -4.16
C PHE A 52 -13.64 -0.04 -3.01
N PHE A 53 -13.29 0.92 -2.14
CA PHE A 53 -14.14 1.28 -1.00
C PHE A 53 -15.46 1.96 -1.42
N THR A 54 -15.40 2.86 -2.40
CA THR A 54 -16.61 3.51 -2.95
C THR A 54 -17.52 2.51 -3.68
N SER A 55 -16.98 1.45 -4.30
CA SER A 55 -17.80 0.37 -4.89
C SER A 55 -18.60 -0.40 -3.84
N LEU A 56 -18.16 -0.39 -2.58
CA LEU A 56 -18.88 -0.96 -1.44
C LEU A 56 -19.88 0.03 -0.82
N GLY A 57 -19.97 1.25 -1.34
CA GLY A 57 -20.84 2.31 -0.83
C GLY A 57 -20.25 3.12 0.33
N LEU A 58 -18.93 3.02 0.56
CA LEU A 58 -18.23 3.89 1.52
C LEU A 58 -17.92 5.27 0.92
N ILE A 59 -17.35 6.15 1.74
CA ILE A 59 -17.15 7.55 1.38
C ILE A 59 -15.84 7.72 0.59
N PRO A 60 -15.82 8.52 -0.50
CA PRO A 60 -14.56 8.83 -1.17
C PRO A 60 -13.65 9.69 -0.27
N MET A 61 -12.36 9.67 -0.56
CA MET A 61 -11.40 10.50 0.16
C MET A 61 -11.63 11.99 -0.14
N THR A 62 -11.36 12.83 0.86
CA THR A 62 -11.54 14.28 0.74
C THR A 62 -10.45 14.93 -0.13
N PRO A 63 -10.71 16.10 -0.74
CA PRO A 63 -9.68 16.88 -1.41
C PRO A 63 -8.49 17.20 -0.49
N GLU A 64 -8.75 17.43 0.81
CA GLU A 64 -7.74 17.66 1.84
C GLU A 64 -6.85 16.43 2.04
N PHE A 65 -7.41 15.21 2.05
CA PHE A 65 -6.65 13.97 2.13
C PHE A 65 -5.62 13.90 1.00
N TRP A 66 -6.04 14.12 -0.25
CA TRP A 66 -5.17 14.05 -1.41
C TRP A 66 -4.10 15.13 -1.43
N LYS A 67 -4.43 16.33 -0.93
CA LYS A 67 -3.51 17.46 -0.86
C LYS A 67 -2.45 17.29 0.22
N ASN A 68 -2.81 16.73 1.36
CA ASN A 68 -1.98 16.74 2.56
C ASN A 68 -1.27 15.40 2.84
N SER A 69 -1.71 14.31 2.23
CA SER A 69 -1.07 12.99 2.36
C SER A 69 0.27 12.95 1.61
N ILE A 70 1.18 12.14 2.14
CA ILE A 70 2.47 11.85 1.50
C ILE A 70 2.40 10.41 1.02
N ILE A 71 2.07 10.22 -0.26
CA ILE A 71 1.91 8.90 -0.89
C ILE A 71 3.16 8.42 -1.62
N GLU A 72 4.13 9.32 -1.85
CA GLU A 72 5.44 9.02 -2.44
C GLU A 72 6.54 9.65 -1.58
N LYS A 73 7.76 9.10 -1.66
CA LYS A 73 8.89 9.66 -0.90
C LYS A 73 9.26 11.03 -1.48
N PRO A 74 9.17 12.13 -0.69
CA PRO A 74 9.62 13.44 -1.13
C PRO A 74 11.13 13.47 -1.42
N THR A 75 11.56 14.29 -2.37
CA THR A 75 12.98 14.44 -2.75
C THR A 75 13.70 15.53 -1.96
N ASP A 76 12.96 16.43 -1.32
CA ASP A 76 13.47 17.60 -0.57
C ASP A 76 13.85 17.29 0.88
N ARG A 77 13.46 16.12 1.41
CA ARG A 77 13.65 15.78 2.82
C ARG A 77 13.69 14.28 3.08
N ASP A 78 14.35 13.91 4.18
CA ASP A 78 14.29 12.56 4.72
C ASP A 78 13.02 12.33 5.54
N MET A 79 12.50 11.11 5.47
CA MET A 79 11.25 10.72 6.12
C MET A 79 11.31 9.23 6.50
N LEU A 80 10.70 8.88 7.64
CA LEU A 80 10.44 7.49 8.00
C LEU A 80 9.41 6.89 7.02
N CYS A 81 9.82 5.89 6.24
CA CYS A 81 9.00 5.33 5.17
C CYS A 81 7.95 4.31 5.61
N HIS A 82 7.92 3.92 6.90
CA HIS A 82 6.91 3.01 7.41
C HIS A 82 5.51 3.60 7.19
N ALA A 83 4.62 2.83 6.57
CA ALA A 83 3.26 3.25 6.26
C ALA A 83 2.49 3.54 7.56
N SER A 84 1.58 4.52 7.49
CA SER A 84 0.75 4.90 8.62
C SER A 84 -0.39 5.81 8.16
N ALA A 85 -1.58 5.58 8.71
CA ALA A 85 -2.74 6.45 8.65
C ALA A 85 -2.87 7.31 9.91
N TRP A 86 -3.36 8.53 9.75
CA TRP A 86 -3.41 9.53 10.81
C TRP A 86 -4.76 10.25 10.83
N ASN A 87 -5.39 10.32 12.01
CA ASN A 87 -6.53 11.18 12.30
C ASN A 87 -6.05 12.38 13.12
N PHE A 88 -6.23 13.60 12.60
CA PHE A 88 -5.81 14.83 13.28
C PHE A 88 -6.87 15.38 14.24
N PHE A 89 -8.03 14.70 14.37
CA PHE A 89 -9.16 15.08 15.23
C PHE A 89 -9.66 16.53 15.00
N TYR A 90 -9.35 17.10 13.84
CA TYR A 90 -9.68 18.46 13.48
C TYR A 90 -10.40 18.47 12.15
N LYS A 91 -11.71 18.79 12.17
CA LYS A 91 -12.56 18.93 10.96
C LYS A 91 -12.50 17.75 9.97
N GLY A 92 -12.27 16.52 10.45
CA GLY A 92 -12.15 15.34 9.59
C GLY A 92 -10.86 15.31 8.76
N ASP A 93 -9.79 16.00 9.20
CA ASP A 93 -8.48 15.94 8.55
C ASP A 93 -7.81 14.59 8.83
N VAL A 94 -7.82 13.74 7.82
CA VAL A 94 -7.24 12.40 7.80
C VAL A 94 -6.19 12.31 6.70
N ARG A 95 -5.09 11.61 6.97
CA ARG A 95 -3.92 11.59 6.06
C ARG A 95 -3.19 10.26 6.10
N ILE A 96 -2.53 9.92 4.99
CA ILE A 96 -1.57 8.81 4.92
C ILE A 96 -0.15 9.33 4.72
N LYS A 97 0.81 8.64 5.35
CA LYS A 97 2.25 8.84 5.14
C LYS A 97 2.90 7.51 4.80
N MET A 98 3.17 7.29 3.51
CA MET A 98 3.73 6.07 2.95
C MET A 98 4.71 6.37 1.81
N CYS A 99 5.87 5.70 1.79
CA CYS A 99 6.78 5.73 0.64
C CYS A 99 6.40 4.63 -0.35
N SER A 100 5.34 4.84 -1.13
CA SER A 100 4.80 3.79 -1.99
C SER A 100 5.76 3.42 -3.12
N ARG A 101 5.86 2.10 -3.38
CA ARG A 101 6.57 1.55 -4.54
C ARG A 101 5.56 0.94 -5.49
N ILE A 102 5.87 0.91 -6.79
CA ILE A 102 4.98 0.33 -7.81
C ILE A 102 5.14 -1.20 -7.79
N GLU A 103 4.60 -1.82 -6.74
CA GLU A 103 4.74 -3.23 -6.39
C GLU A 103 3.44 -3.73 -5.74
N MET A 104 3.13 -5.02 -5.91
CA MET A 104 1.90 -5.61 -5.39
C MET A 104 1.79 -5.49 -3.86
N GLU A 105 2.90 -5.68 -3.14
CA GLU A 105 2.93 -5.54 -1.68
C GLU A 105 2.53 -4.13 -1.25
N SER A 106 3.07 -3.10 -1.90
CA SER A 106 2.67 -1.72 -1.64
C SER A 106 1.20 -1.49 -1.96
N LEU A 107 0.63 -2.11 -2.99
CA LEU A 107 -0.81 -1.99 -3.27
C LEU A 107 -1.67 -2.56 -2.14
N ILE A 108 -1.25 -3.69 -1.56
CA ILE A 108 -1.92 -4.30 -0.39
C ILE A 108 -1.80 -3.36 0.81
N THR A 109 -0.62 -2.79 1.07
CA THR A 109 -0.42 -1.82 2.14
C THR A 109 -1.26 -0.56 1.95
N VAL A 110 -1.41 -0.06 0.71
CA VAL A 110 -2.31 1.07 0.41
C VAL A 110 -3.73 0.77 0.86
N HIS A 111 -4.27 -0.42 0.54
CA HIS A 111 -5.61 -0.82 0.98
C HIS A 111 -5.70 -0.94 2.51
N HIS A 112 -4.66 -1.43 3.17
CA HIS A 112 -4.59 -1.50 4.63
C HIS A 112 -4.70 -0.10 5.26
N GLU A 113 -3.87 0.84 4.82
CA GLU A 113 -3.87 2.20 5.37
C GLU A 113 -5.15 2.97 5.01
N MET A 114 -5.67 2.81 3.79
CA MET A 114 -6.94 3.40 3.38
C MET A 114 -8.11 2.84 4.19
N GLY A 115 -8.05 1.58 4.63
CA GLY A 115 -9.02 1.01 5.56
C GLY A 115 -9.03 1.70 6.93
N HIS A 116 -7.87 2.15 7.43
CA HIS A 116 -7.83 2.98 8.64
C HIS A 116 -8.47 4.35 8.41
N ILE A 117 -8.28 4.94 7.23
CA ILE A 117 -8.87 6.24 6.87
C ILE A 117 -10.39 6.16 6.79
N GLU A 118 -10.94 5.12 6.16
CA GLU A 118 -12.39 4.86 6.10
C GLU A 118 -13.02 4.64 7.50
N TYR A 119 -12.21 4.19 8.47
CA TYR A 119 -12.67 3.99 9.84
C TYR A 119 -12.71 5.30 10.66
N TYR A 120 -11.94 6.31 10.29
CA TYR A 120 -11.78 7.57 11.04
C TYR A 120 -12.94 8.54 10.85
#